data_AF-A0A392UKX2-F1
#
_entry.id   AF-A0A392UKX2-F1
#
_cell.length_a   1.000
_cell.length_b   1.000
_cell.length_c   1.000
_cell.angle_alpha   90.00
_cell.angle_beta   90.00
_cell.angle_gamma   90.00
#
_symmetry.space_group_name_H-M   'P 1'
#
loop_
_entity.id
_entity.type
_entity.pdbx_description
1 polymer ?
#
loop_
_entity_poly.entity_id
_entity_poly.type
_entity_poly.pdbx_seq_one_letter_code
_entity_poly.pdbx_strand_id
1 'polypeptide(L)' 'MHNIMMEDDYKPVAQPQRHLNPTMKEVVRKEVVKLLEAGMIYPISDSAWVSPVQVVPKKG' A
#
# COMPACT_ATOMS: atom_id res chain seq x y z
N MET A 1 -4.04 15.77 19.86
CA MET A 1 -4.20 14.68 18.88
C MET A 1 -4.68 15.31 17.60
N HIS A 2 -3.96 15.12 16.49
CA HIS A 2 -4.37 15.67 15.20
C HIS A 2 -5.28 14.66 14.49
N ASN A 3 -6.41 15.13 13.97
CA ASN A 3 -7.40 14.28 13.29
C ASN A 3 -7.44 14.64 11.80
N ILE A 4 -7.47 13.61 10.96
CA ILE A 4 -7.71 13.75 9.53
C ILE A 4 -9.20 13.46 9.31
N MET A 5 -9.95 14.47 8.86
CA MET A 5 -11.38 14.37 8.56
C MET A 5 -11.57 13.89 7.11
N MET A 6 -12.65 13.16 6.85
CA MET A 6 -13.06 12.75 5.50
C MET A 6 -14.38 13.46 5.13
N GLU A 7 -14.70 13.47 3.83
CA GLU A 7 -15.97 14.01 3.33
C GLU A 7 -17.17 13.14 3.78
N ASP A 8 -18.33 13.76 4.00
CA ASP A 8 -19.51 13.11 4.60
C ASP A 8 -20.10 11.97 3.73
N ASP A 9 -19.91 12.02 2.41
CA ASP A 9 -20.42 11.07 1.43
C ASP A 9 -19.36 10.10 0.88
N TYR A 10 -18.18 10.07 1.51
CA TYR A 10 -17.06 9.23 1.11
C TYR A 10 -17.37 7.73 1.22
N LYS A 11 -16.92 6.95 0.23
CA LYS A 11 -17.14 5.50 0.17
C LYS A 11 -15.84 4.72 -0.07
N PRO A 12 -15.62 3.59 0.63
CA PRO A 12 -14.53 2.65 0.34
C PRO A 12 -14.41 2.30 -1.13
N VAL A 13 -13.19 2.45 -1.65
CA VAL A 13 -12.82 2.01 -2.99
C VAL A 13 -11.74 0.95 -2.89
N ALA A 14 -12.03 -0.21 -3.49
CA ALA A 14 -11.05 -1.24 -3.75
C ALA A 14 -10.58 -1.14 -5.21
N GLN A 15 -9.44 -0.49 -5.42
CA GLN A 15 -8.85 -0.39 -6.75
C GLN A 15 -8.11 -1.69 -7.11
N PRO A 16 -8.32 -2.24 -8.32
CA PRO A 16 -7.63 -3.46 -8.73
C PRO A 16 -6.11 -3.23 -8.84
N GLN A 17 -5.33 -4.16 -8.31
CA GLN A 17 -3.86 -4.11 -8.40
C GLN A 17 -3.41 -4.28 -9.85
N ARG A 18 -2.52 -3.41 -10.31
CA ARG A 18 -1.92 -3.51 -11.64
C ARG A 18 -0.92 -4.68 -11.70
N HIS A 19 -0.79 -5.29 -12.88
CA HIS A 19 0.14 -6.38 -13.08
C HIS A 19 1.59 -5.93 -12.85
N LEU A 20 2.31 -6.67 -12.01
CA LEU A 20 3.74 -6.50 -11.76
C LEU A 20 4.49 -7.69 -12.35
N ASN A 21 5.60 -7.43 -13.04
CA ASN A 21 6.50 -8.49 -13.47
C ASN A 21 7.15 -9.20 -12.25
N PRO A 22 7.65 -10.43 -12.39
CA PRO A 22 8.20 -11.21 -11.27
C PRO A 22 9.29 -10.49 -10.47
N THR A 23 10.24 -9.83 -11.15
CA THR A 23 11.32 -9.07 -10.52
C THR A 23 10.78 -7.96 -9.61
N MET A 24 9.77 -7.24 -10.08
CA MET A 24 9.13 -6.17 -9.32
C MET A 24 8.33 -6.70 -8.13
N LYS A 25 7.71 -7.88 -8.25
CA LYS A 25 7.05 -8.54 -7.10
C LYS A 25 8.05 -8.87 -5.99
N GLU A 26 9.25 -9.33 -6.33
CA GLU A 26 10.29 -9.59 -5.34
C GLU A 26 10.76 -8.32 -4.64
N VAL A 27 10.96 -7.22 -5.39
CA VAL A 27 11.33 -5.93 -4.82
C VAL A 27 10.23 -5.41 -3.88
N VAL A 28 8.97 -5.42 -4.32
CA VAL A 28 7.82 -5.05 -3.47
C VAL A 28 7.82 -5.85 -2.18
N ARG A 29 7.97 -7.18 -2.27
CA ARG A 29 7.96 -8.05 -1.09
C ARG A 29 9.07 -7.69 -0.11
N LYS A 30 10.29 -7.43 -0.60
CA LYS A 30 11.44 -7.04 0.26
C LYS A 30 11.17 -5.71 0.96
N GLU A 31 10.63 -4.72 0.25
CA GLU A 31 10.32 -3.42 0.85
C GLU A 31 9.16 -3.51 1.86
N VAL A 32 8.11 -4.28 1.58
CA VAL A 32 7.01 -4.51 2.53
C VAL A 32 7.50 -5.16 3.82
N VAL A 33 8.40 -6.15 3.74
CA VAL A 33 8.98 -6.79 4.94
C VAL A 33 9.79 -5.79 5.75
N LYS A 34 10.63 -4.96 5.12
CA LYS A 34 11.37 -3.90 5.84
C LYS A 34 10.45 -2.92 6.56
N LEU A 35 9.35 -2.52 5.94
CA LEU A 35 8.38 -1.60 6.55
C LEU A 35 7.61 -2.24 7.71
N LEU A 36 7.31 -3.55 7.61
CA LEU A 36 6.72 -4.33 8.70
C LEU A 36 7.70 -4.44 9.88
N GLU A 37 8.96 -4.78 9.63
CA GLU A 37 10.02 -4.88 10.65
C GLU A 37 10.28 -3.52 11.33
N ALA A 38 10.21 -2.42 10.58
CA ALA A 38 10.31 -1.06 11.12
C ALA A 38 9.07 -0.62 11.91
N GLY A 39 7.99 -1.40 11.92
CA GLY A 39 6.73 -1.04 12.58
C GLY A 39 5.97 0.12 11.92
N MET A 40 6.31 0.45 10.67
CA MET A 40 5.64 1.54 9.92
C MET A 40 4.29 1.11 9.34
N ILE A 41 4.13 -0.19 9.06
CA ILE A 41 2.88 -0.78 8.55
C ILE A 41 2.53 -2.03 9.35
N TYR A 42 1.29 -2.50 9.24
CA TYR A 42 0.77 -3.71 9.90
C TYR A 42 -0.18 -4.47 8.97
N PRO A 43 -0.36 -5.80 9.15
CA PRO A 43 -1.31 -6.56 8.36
C PRO A 43 -2.75 -6.24 8.75
N ILE A 44 -3.63 -6.10 7.74
CA ILE A 44 -5.07 -5.89 7.91
C ILE A 44 -5.81 -6.83 6.96
N SER A 45 -6.84 -7.53 7.45
CA SER A 45 -7.58 -8.53 6.67
C SER A 45 -8.94 -8.05 6.16
N ASP A 46 -9.55 -7.08 6.83
CA ASP A 46 -10.95 -6.67 6.68
C ASP A 46 -11.12 -5.26 6.08
N SER A 47 -10.07 -4.70 5.47
CA SER A 47 -10.13 -3.40 4.82
C SER A 47 -10.99 -3.42 3.56
N ALA A 48 -12.03 -2.58 3.52
CA ALA A 48 -12.76 -2.28 2.29
C ALA A 48 -11.96 -1.39 1.31
N TRP A 49 -10.83 -0.84 1.77
CA TRP A 49 -9.92 0.00 0.99
C TRP A 49 -8.81 -0.80 0.36
N VAL A 50 -8.56 -0.58 -0.93
CA VAL A 50 -7.38 -1.07 -1.64
C VAL A 50 -6.88 0.01 -2.59
N SER A 51 -5.59 0.36 -2.49
CA SER A 51 -4.90 1.24 -3.43
C SER A 51 -3.79 0.45 -4.13
N PRO A 52 -3.58 0.61 -5.44
CA PRO A 52 -2.59 -0.15 -6.17
C PRO A 52 -1.17 0.29 -5.81
N VAL A 53 -0.28 -0.68 -5.60
CA VAL A 53 1.15 -0.42 -5.34
C VAL A 53 1.94 -0.47 -6.64
N GLN A 54 2.80 0.52 -6.84
CA GLN A 54 3.75 0.59 -7.94
C GLN A 54 5.16 0.81 -7.37
N VAL A 55 6.16 0.17 -7.96
CA VAL A 55 7.57 0.44 -7.65
C VAL A 55 8.22 1.04 -8.89
N VAL A 56 9.05 2.05 -8.66
CA VAL A 56 9.82 2.73 -9.70
C VAL A 56 11.26 2.86 -9.19
N PRO A 57 12.28 2.61 -10.04
CA PRO A 57 13.66 2.89 -9.66
C PRO A 57 13.82 4.35 -9.26
N LYS A 58 14.48 4.60 -8.13
CA LYS A 58 14.80 5.96 -7.72
C LYS A 58 15.79 6.54 -8.74
N LYS A 59 15.51 7.73 -9.25
CA LYS A 59 16.47 8.46 -10.07
C LYS A 59 17.71 8.77 -9.23
N GLY A 60 18.89 8.44 -9.77
CA GLY A 60 20.19 8.81 -9.21
C GLY A 60 20.48 10.29 -9.35
#